data_AF-A0A8T4RNV0-F1
#
_entry.id   AF-A0A8T4RNV0-F1
#
_cell.length_a   1.000
_cell.length_b   1.000
_cell.length_c   1.000
_cell.angle_alpha   90.00
_cell.angle_beta   90.00
_cell.angle_gamma   90.00
#
_symmetry.space_group_name_H-M   'P 1'
#
loop_
_entity.id
_entity.type
_entity.pdbx_description
1 polymer ?
#
loop_
_entity_poly.entity_id
_entity_poly.type
_entity_poly.pdbx_seq_one_letter_code
_entity_poly.pdbx_strand_id
1 'polypeptide(L)'
;MDFTDYFKIFIAGFTFPSLLFPFVAWFLAANEGIALLQYLPLYMLGIFWGIWNVLYFLLVKPHIDHVPNTKMVFGLHGVMLGLILYLLGTLVFDIPTLLGIPSWFAYVMIIIVPFLYYLLWCYLVAWINTLFDYQV
;
A
#
# COMPACT_ATOMS: atom_id res chain seq x y z
N MET A 1 -4.94 -21.60 -8.44
CA MET A 1 -4.81 -21.20 -7.04
C MET A 1 -6.04 -21.64 -6.30
N ASP A 2 -5.86 -22.25 -5.14
CA ASP A 2 -6.95 -22.56 -4.21
C ASP A 2 -7.17 -21.41 -3.20
N PHE A 3 -8.11 -21.59 -2.27
CA PHE A 3 -8.37 -20.58 -1.22
C PHE A 3 -7.17 -20.33 -0.31
N THR A 4 -6.40 -21.37 -0.01
CA THR A 4 -5.22 -21.31 0.86
C THR A 4 -4.16 -20.41 0.23
N ASP A 5 -4.02 -20.50 -1.10
CA ASP A 5 -3.08 -19.67 -1.85
C ASP A 5 -3.43 -18.18 -1.75
N TYR A 6 -4.69 -17.83 -2.02
CA TYR A 6 -5.16 -16.45 -1.90
C TYR A 6 -5.04 -15.91 -0.48
N PHE A 7 -5.26 -16.75 0.53
CA PHE A 7 -5.10 -16.34 1.92
C PHE A 7 -3.64 -16.04 2.28
N LYS A 8 -2.67 -16.86 1.80
CA LYS A 8 -1.24 -16.58 1.98
C LYS A 8 -0.83 -15.28 1.28
N ILE A 9 -1.29 -15.07 0.05
CA ILE A 9 -1.02 -13.83 -0.71
C ILE A 9 -1.62 -12.61 0.02
N PHE A 10 -2.83 -12.74 0.56
CA PHE A 10 -3.45 -11.70 1.37
C PHE A 10 -2.58 -11.37 2.59
N ILE A 11 -2.15 -12.37 3.35
CA ILE A 11 -1.27 -12.18 4.52
C ILE A 11 0.05 -11.51 4.11
N ALA A 12 0.67 -11.94 3.01
CA ALA A 12 1.89 -11.34 2.48
C ALA A 12 1.70 -9.83 2.21
N GLY A 13 0.60 -9.44 1.57
CA GLY A 13 0.29 -8.03 1.31
C GLY A 13 -0.07 -7.25 2.59
N PHE A 14 -0.75 -7.90 3.53
CA PHE A 14 -1.16 -7.33 4.82
C PHE A 14 0.03 -7.09 5.77
N THR A 15 1.08 -7.89 5.67
CA THR A 15 2.18 -7.93 6.66
C THR A 15 2.87 -6.58 6.83
N PHE A 16 3.25 -5.93 5.73
CA PHE A 16 4.05 -4.70 5.83
C PHE A 16 3.28 -3.52 6.46
N PRO A 17 2.10 -3.13 5.98
CA PRO A 17 1.37 -2.02 6.60
C PRO A 17 1.03 -2.32 8.06
N SER A 18 0.70 -3.57 8.39
CA SER A 18 0.34 -3.97 9.75
C SER A 18 1.53 -3.93 10.71
N LEU A 19 2.76 -4.12 10.22
CA LEU A 19 3.97 -3.91 11.00
C LEU A 19 4.30 -2.43 11.17
N LEU A 20 4.09 -1.61 10.14
CA LEU A 20 4.39 -0.18 10.17
C LEU A 20 3.39 0.59 11.05
N PHE A 21 2.12 0.18 11.03
CA PHE A 21 1.01 0.92 11.59
C PHE A 21 1.13 1.20 13.11
N PRO A 22 1.51 0.24 13.98
CA PRO A 22 1.70 0.51 15.41
C PRO A 22 2.69 1.64 15.69
N PHE A 23 3.76 1.75 14.89
CA PHE A 23 4.76 2.81 15.04
C PHE A 23 4.20 4.18 14.62
N VAL A 24 3.45 4.23 13.52
CA VAL A 24 2.78 5.45 13.06
C VAL A 24 1.74 5.91 14.08
N ALA A 25 0.91 4.98 14.58
CA ALA A 25 -0.11 5.28 15.58
C ALA A 25 0.53 5.77 16.90
N TRP A 26 1.62 5.15 17.34
CA TRP A 26 2.38 5.58 18.51
C TRP A 26 2.95 7.00 18.34
N PHE A 27 3.58 7.28 17.20
CA PHE A 27 4.13 8.60 16.90
C PHE A 27 3.06 9.69 16.92
N LEU A 28 1.92 9.45 16.27
CA LEU A 28 0.80 10.40 16.23
C LEU A 28 0.19 10.61 17.63
N ALA A 29 -0.01 9.54 18.39
CA ALA A 29 -0.54 9.62 19.74
C ALA A 29 0.39 10.39 20.70
N ALA A 30 1.70 10.21 20.56
CA ALA A 30 2.70 10.86 21.41
C ALA A 30 2.85 12.37 21.13
N ASN A 31 2.66 12.81 19.89
CA ASN A 31 2.91 14.21 19.51
C ASN A 31 1.65 15.08 19.50
N GLU A 32 0.48 14.52 19.17
CA GLU A 32 -0.70 15.35 18.91
C GLU A 32 -1.85 15.12 19.90
N GLY A 33 -1.76 14.10 20.77
CA GLY A 33 -2.83 13.79 21.74
C GLY A 33 -4.19 13.52 21.08
N ILE A 34 -4.20 13.26 19.78
CA ILE A 34 -5.41 13.13 18.97
C ILE A 34 -6.15 11.84 19.30
N ALA A 35 -7.48 11.92 19.26
CA ALA A 35 -8.34 10.75 19.38
C ALA A 35 -8.04 9.75 18.26
N LEU A 36 -7.44 8.62 18.62
CA LEU A 36 -7.06 7.50 17.73
C LEU A 36 -8.16 7.08 16.75
N LEU A 37 -9.43 7.28 17.12
CA LEU A 37 -10.60 7.00 16.29
C LEU A 37 -10.64 7.78 14.96
N GLN A 38 -10.05 8.98 14.90
CA GLN A 38 -10.00 9.77 13.65
C GLN A 38 -9.12 9.11 12.59
N TYR A 39 -8.21 8.24 13.01
CA TYR A 39 -7.30 7.51 12.14
C TYR A 39 -7.85 6.15 11.69
N LEU A 40 -9.13 5.83 11.95
CA LEU A 40 -9.78 4.57 11.52
C LEU A 40 -9.40 4.14 10.08
N PRO A 41 -9.35 5.04 9.08
CA PRO A 41 -8.95 4.69 7.73
C PRO A 41 -7.51 4.14 7.62
N LEU A 42 -6.59 4.63 8.43
CA LEU A 42 -5.21 4.13 8.45
C LEU A 42 -5.14 2.68 9.00
N TYR A 43 -6.02 2.30 9.94
CA TYR A 43 -6.10 0.91 10.41
C TYR A 43 -6.56 -0.05 9.30
N MET A 44 -7.33 0.45 8.33
CA MET A 44 -7.81 -0.35 7.19
C MET A 44 -6.76 -0.51 6.08
N LEU A 45 -5.64 0.24 6.11
CA LEU A 45 -4.61 0.18 5.07
C LEU A 45 -4.03 -1.21 4.88
N GLY A 46 -3.80 -1.95 5.97
CA GLY A 46 -3.32 -3.33 5.89
C GLY A 46 -4.28 -4.23 5.10
N ILE A 47 -5.59 -4.09 5.35
CA ILE A 47 -6.62 -4.84 4.64
C ILE A 47 -6.63 -4.45 3.16
N PHE A 48 -6.58 -3.16 2.83
CA PHE A 48 -6.52 -2.69 1.45
C PHE A 48 -5.30 -3.23 0.71
N TRP A 49 -4.13 -3.22 1.33
CA TRP A 49 -2.92 -3.79 0.75
C TRP A 49 -3.01 -5.31 0.56
N GLY A 50 -3.54 -6.04 1.53
CA GLY A 50 -3.77 -7.48 1.42
C GLY A 50 -4.69 -7.82 0.25
N ILE A 51 -5.82 -7.12 0.13
CA ILE A 51 -6.77 -7.28 -0.99
C ILE A 51 -6.08 -6.92 -2.30
N TRP A 52 -5.35 -5.80 -2.36
CA TRP A 52 -4.66 -5.36 -3.57
C TRP A 52 -3.62 -6.37 -4.05
N ASN A 53 -2.87 -6.99 -3.14
CA ASN A 53 -1.91 -8.03 -3.47
C ASN A 53 -2.62 -9.27 -4.05
N VAL A 54 -3.77 -9.66 -3.51
CA VAL A 54 -4.60 -10.73 -4.09
C VAL A 54 -5.08 -10.36 -5.49
N LEU A 55 -5.55 -9.12 -5.69
CA LEU A 55 -6.00 -8.64 -7.00
C LEU A 55 -4.88 -8.69 -8.05
N TYR A 56 -3.64 -8.39 -7.67
CA TYR A 56 -2.49 -8.56 -8.56
C TYR A 56 -2.38 -10.00 -9.07
N PHE A 57 -2.36 -10.98 -8.15
CA PHE A 57 -2.20 -12.39 -8.53
C PHE A 57 -3.41 -12.98 -9.25
N LEU A 58 -4.62 -12.46 -8.97
CA LEU A 58 -5.85 -12.92 -9.61
C LEU A 58 -6.04 -12.33 -11.01
N LEU A 59 -5.82 -11.02 -11.17
CA LEU A 59 -6.24 -10.28 -12.36
C LEU A 59 -5.08 -9.87 -13.26
N VAL A 60 -3.88 -9.67 -12.70
CA VAL A 60 -2.75 -9.13 -13.45
C VAL A 60 -1.80 -10.27 -13.79
N LYS A 61 -1.30 -11.01 -12.79
CA LYS A 61 -0.28 -12.06 -12.92
C LYS A 61 -0.54 -13.06 -14.05
N PRO A 62 -1.76 -13.59 -14.27
CA PRO A 62 -2.03 -14.55 -15.34
C PRO A 62 -1.80 -14.02 -16.76
N HIS A 63 -1.75 -12.69 -16.93
CA HIS A 63 -1.58 -12.04 -18.23
C HIS A 63 -0.17 -11.49 -18.47
N ILE A 64 0.70 -11.49 -17.45
CA ILE A 64 2.02 -10.82 -17.51
C ILE A 64 3.15 -11.77 -17.90
N ASP A 65 2.94 -13.09 -17.86
CA ASP A 65 4.00 -14.07 -18.13
C ASP A 65 4.56 -14.00 -19.57
N HIS A 66 3.92 -13.23 -20.45
CA HIS A 66 4.34 -12.97 -21.84
C HIS A 66 4.97 -11.58 -22.03
N VAL A 67 5.08 -10.78 -20.97
CA VAL A 67 5.58 -9.39 -21.04
C VAL A 67 7.06 -9.39 -20.66
N PRO A 68 7.94 -8.76 -21.46
CA PRO A 68 9.39 -8.78 -21.22
C PRO A 68 9.83 -8.04 -19.94
N ASN A 69 8.94 -7.31 -19.26
CA ASN A 69 9.26 -6.54 -18.07
C ASN A 69 8.20 -6.66 -16.97
N THR A 70 8.04 -7.88 -16.44
CA THR A 70 7.12 -8.20 -15.34
C THR A 70 7.34 -7.30 -14.12
N LYS A 71 8.60 -6.96 -13.81
CA LYS A 71 8.95 -6.07 -12.70
C LYS A 71 8.37 -4.67 -12.88
N MET A 72 8.40 -4.12 -14.09
CA MET A 72 7.77 -2.83 -14.37
C MET A 72 6.25 -2.88 -14.19
N VAL A 73 5.59 -3.93 -14.66
CA VAL A 73 4.13 -4.09 -14.50
C VAL A 73 3.76 -4.21 -13.02
N PHE A 74 4.54 -4.97 -12.24
CA PHE A 74 4.33 -5.08 -10.81
C PHE A 74 4.52 -3.74 -10.09
N GLY A 75 5.59 -3.02 -10.42
CA GLY A 75 5.82 -1.68 -9.87
C GLY A 75 4.71 -0.69 -10.23
N LEU A 76 4.20 -0.73 -11.47
CA LEU A 76 3.04 0.08 -11.89
C LEU A 76 1.78 -0.26 -11.09
N HIS A 77 1.61 -1.52 -10.68
CA HIS A 77 0.54 -1.91 -9.79
C HIS A 77 0.67 -1.25 -8.39
N GLY A 78 1.91 -1.07 -7.92
CA GLY A 78 2.22 -0.23 -6.76
C GLY A 78 1.87 1.23 -7.00
N VAL A 79 2.28 1.83 -8.12
CA VAL A 79 1.94 3.23 -8.48
C VAL A 79 0.44 3.46 -8.43
N MET A 80 -0.36 2.55 -9.00
CA MET A 80 -1.82 2.65 -8.99
C MET A 80 -2.37 2.69 -7.56
N LEU A 81 -1.93 1.79 -6.68
CA LEU A 81 -2.38 1.82 -5.30
C LEU A 81 -1.91 3.07 -4.57
N GLY A 82 -0.66 3.49 -4.75
CA GLY A 82 -0.13 4.71 -4.14
C GLY A 82 -0.94 5.93 -4.54
N LEU A 83 -1.36 6.01 -5.81
CA LEU A 83 -2.23 7.08 -6.29
C LEU A 83 -3.63 7.01 -5.68
N ILE A 84 -4.25 5.82 -5.65
CA ILE A 84 -5.57 5.61 -5.03
C ILE A 84 -5.55 6.02 -3.56
N LEU A 85 -4.55 5.56 -2.80
CA LEU A 85 -4.42 5.86 -1.38
C LEU A 85 -4.12 7.33 -1.12
N TYR A 86 -3.29 7.95 -1.96
CA TYR A 86 -3.05 9.40 -1.89
C TYR A 86 -4.31 10.21 -2.14
N LEU A 87 -5.08 9.86 -3.19
CA LEU A 87 -6.34 10.53 -3.52
C LEU A 87 -7.39 10.32 -2.43
N LEU A 88 -7.52 9.11 -1.88
CA LEU A 88 -8.42 8.86 -0.74
C LEU A 88 -8.00 9.65 0.49
N GLY A 89 -6.71 9.62 0.85
CA GLY A 89 -6.16 10.36 1.98
C GLY A 89 -6.37 11.87 1.85
N THR A 90 -6.23 12.41 0.64
CA THR A 90 -6.36 13.85 0.39
C THR A 90 -7.82 14.30 0.22
N LEU A 91 -8.61 13.59 -0.59
CA LEU A 91 -9.97 14.02 -0.97
C LEU A 91 -11.05 13.59 0.02
N VAL A 92 -10.87 12.43 0.68
CA VAL A 92 -11.89 11.86 1.57
C VAL A 92 -11.57 12.16 3.03
N PHE A 93 -10.29 12.05 3.40
CA PHE A 93 -9.86 12.14 4.80
C PHE A 93 -9.14 13.44 5.16
N ASP A 94 -8.85 14.30 4.17
CA ASP A 94 -8.17 15.58 4.36
C ASP A 94 -6.89 15.48 5.22
N ILE A 95 -6.13 14.39 5.03
CA ILE A 95 -4.92 14.09 5.80
C ILE A 95 -3.89 15.23 5.77
N PRO A 96 -3.63 15.92 4.64
CA PRO A 96 -2.67 17.02 4.62
C PRO A 96 -3.05 18.15 5.60
N THR A 97 -4.33 18.50 5.68
CA THR A 97 -4.81 19.53 6.60
C THR A 97 -4.68 19.07 8.05
N LEU A 98 -5.01 17.80 8.34
CA LEU A 98 -4.85 17.22 9.68
C LEU A 98 -3.38 17.24 10.14
N LEU A 99 -2.43 16.97 9.24
CA LEU A 99 -1.00 16.96 9.53
C LEU A 99 -0.35 18.35 9.44
N GLY A 100 -1.13 19.44 9.24
CA GLY A 100 -0.60 20.79 9.09
C GLY A 100 0.31 20.97 7.86
N ILE A 101 0.16 20.11 6.86
CA ILE A 101 0.97 20.13 5.64
C ILE A 101 0.51 21.30 4.74
N PRO A 102 1.42 22.16 4.26
CA PRO A 102 1.08 23.22 3.33
C PRO A 102 0.41 22.68 2.06
N SER A 103 -0.62 23.35 1.58
CA SER A 103 -1.40 22.93 0.40
C SER A 103 -0.54 22.71 -0.85
N TRP A 104 0.50 23.51 -1.04
CA TRP A 104 1.42 23.35 -2.18
C TRP A 104 2.19 22.02 -2.13
N PHE A 105 2.46 21.51 -0.93
CA PHE A 105 3.20 20.27 -0.72
C PHE A 105 2.35 19.03 -1.06
N ALA A 106 1.02 19.14 -0.96
CA ALA A 106 0.10 18.11 -1.45
C ALA A 106 0.33 17.84 -2.96
N TYR A 107 0.48 18.87 -3.79
CA TYR A 107 0.76 18.67 -5.22
C TYR A 107 2.09 17.98 -5.50
N VAL A 108 3.07 18.07 -4.60
CA VAL A 108 4.33 17.33 -4.74
C VAL A 108 4.11 15.86 -4.33
N MET A 109 3.31 15.63 -3.29
CA MET A 109 3.01 14.31 -2.76
C MET A 109 2.22 13.41 -3.72
N ILE A 110 1.44 13.98 -4.65
CA ILE A 110 0.78 13.20 -5.71
C ILE A 110 1.76 12.47 -6.63
N ILE A 111 3.01 12.93 -6.72
CA ILE A 111 4.06 12.27 -7.52
C ILE A 111 4.92 11.40 -6.61
N ILE A 112 5.32 11.92 -5.45
CA ILE A 112 6.21 11.21 -4.53
C ILE A 112 5.55 9.94 -3.99
N VAL A 113 4.28 10.00 -3.57
CA VAL A 113 3.60 8.84 -2.97
C VAL A 113 3.47 7.67 -3.95
N PRO A 114 2.96 7.83 -5.18
CA PRO A 114 2.93 6.73 -6.15
C PRO A 114 4.33 6.21 -6.49
N PHE A 115 5.35 7.07 -6.55
CA PHE A 115 6.72 6.64 -6.79
C PHE A 115 7.29 5.82 -5.61
N LEU A 116 7.04 6.21 -4.37
CA LEU A 116 7.41 5.40 -3.19
C LEU A 116 6.72 4.05 -3.23
N TYR A 117 5.44 4.01 -3.60
CA TYR A 117 4.72 2.76 -3.78
C TYR A 117 5.27 1.90 -4.92
N TYR A 118 5.73 2.49 -6.03
CA TYR A 118 6.46 1.74 -7.07
C TYR A 118 7.65 0.97 -6.46
N LEU A 119 8.46 1.65 -5.65
CA LEU A 119 9.64 1.07 -5.00
C LEU A 119 9.24 0.01 -3.97
N LEU A 120 8.25 0.30 -3.11
CA LEU A 120 7.74 -0.65 -2.12
C LEU A 120 7.27 -1.94 -2.79
N TRP A 121 6.58 -1.86 -3.93
CA TRP A 121 6.16 -3.04 -4.65
C TRP A 121 7.38 -3.77 -5.19
N CYS A 122 8.19 -3.10 -6.02
CA CYS A 122 9.34 -3.71 -6.70
C CYS A 122 10.32 -4.43 -5.77
N TYR A 123 10.50 -3.96 -4.54
CA TYR A 123 11.51 -4.46 -3.63
C TYR A 123 10.93 -5.16 -2.40
N LEU A 124 9.97 -4.55 -1.71
CA LEU A 124 9.49 -5.06 -0.44
C LEU A 124 8.39 -6.08 -0.63
N VAL A 125 7.32 -5.75 -1.36
CA VAL A 125 6.21 -6.68 -1.58
C VAL A 125 6.66 -7.89 -2.40
N ALA A 126 7.53 -7.68 -3.40
CA ALA A 126 8.15 -8.79 -4.15
C ALA A 126 8.92 -9.73 -3.23
N TRP A 127 9.73 -9.18 -2.32
CA TRP A 127 10.48 -9.98 -1.36
C TRP A 127 9.57 -10.72 -0.38
N ILE A 128 8.56 -10.05 0.18
CA ILE A 128 7.59 -10.69 1.10
C ILE A 128 6.85 -11.81 0.37
N ASN A 129 6.32 -11.58 -0.83
CA ASN A 129 5.64 -12.62 -1.61
C ASN A 129 6.54 -13.84 -1.85
N THR A 130 7.84 -13.64 -2.07
CA THR A 130 8.81 -14.73 -2.22
C THR A 130 8.96 -15.55 -0.93
N LEU A 131 8.88 -14.94 0.25
CA LEU A 131 8.87 -15.66 1.54
C LEU A 131 7.65 -16.57 1.73
N PHE A 132 6.56 -16.27 1.01
CA PHE A 132 5.34 -17.08 0.98
C PHE A 132 5.28 -18.00 -0.26
N ASP A 133 6.40 -18.23 -0.93
CA ASP A 133 6.56 -19.07 -2.14
C ASP A 133 5.86 -18.53 -3.40
N TYR A 134 5.57 -17.23 -3.47
CA TYR A 134 4.96 -16.58 -4.65
C TYR A 134 5.97 -15.71 -5.39
N GLN A 135 6.32 -16.12 -6.61
CA GLN A 135 7.16 -15.32 -7.50
C GLN A 135 6.30 -14.31 -8.26
N VAL A 136 6.77 -13.06 -8.25
CA VAL A 136 6.13 -11.91 -8.87
C VAL A 136 6.60 -11.74 -10.31
#